data_AF-A0A0C2EBP5-F1
#
_entry.id   AF-A0A0C2EBP5-F1
#
_cell.length_a   1.000
_cell.length_b   1.000
_cell.length_c   1.000
_cell.angle_alpha   90.00
_cell.angle_beta   90.00
_cell.angle_gamma   90.00
#
_symmetry.space_group_name_H-M   'P 1'
#
loop_
_entity.id
_entity.type
_entity.pdbx_description
1 polymer ?
#
loop_
_entity_poly.entity_id
_entity_poly.type
_entity_poly.pdbx_seq_one_letter_code
_entity_poly.pdbx_strand_id
1 'polypeptide(L)'
;MIKTFVRSSCSTWLMAAFLAFFGEITMARSLILTPPEALAGQWRMYPEGANPQVCELELLLQSPRLSGDLACIAGWLGERPANWEPTPDGLWLYGAEGTGIVHFNRQKADRYEVRLKNGKVLVLVRDMP
;
A
#
# COMPACT_ATOMS: atom_id res chain seq x y z
N MET A 1 -21.75 11.70 -76.30
CA MET A 1 -22.10 11.13 -74.98
C MET A 1 -21.21 11.76 -73.92
N ILE A 2 -21.75 12.70 -73.14
CA ILE A 2 -21.05 13.39 -72.05
C ILE A 2 -21.66 12.82 -70.76
N LYS A 3 -20.87 12.09 -69.96
CA LYS A 3 -21.31 11.61 -68.64
C LYS A 3 -20.83 12.59 -67.59
N THR A 4 -21.81 13.29 -67.01
CA THR A 4 -21.70 14.22 -65.89
C THR A 4 -21.15 13.50 -64.66
N PHE A 5 -20.07 14.02 -64.07
CA PHE A 5 -19.52 13.56 -62.79
C PHE A 5 -20.37 14.11 -61.64
N VAL A 6 -21.04 13.25 -60.89
CA VAL A 6 -21.68 13.59 -59.61
C VAL A 6 -20.59 13.65 -58.54
N ARG A 7 -20.41 14.82 -57.94
CA ARG A 7 -19.51 15.06 -56.81
C ARG A 7 -20.15 14.52 -55.54
N SER A 8 -19.67 13.37 -55.05
CA SER A 8 -20.09 12.78 -53.78
C SER A 8 -19.57 13.63 -52.62
N SER A 9 -20.44 14.41 -52.00
CA SER A 9 -20.20 15.11 -50.74
C SER A 9 -20.69 14.23 -49.60
N CYS A 10 -19.89 13.22 -49.22
CA CYS A 10 -20.15 12.37 -48.06
C CYS A 10 -18.84 12.18 -47.28
N SER A 11 -18.26 13.27 -46.78
CA SER A 11 -17.00 13.19 -46.03
C SER A 11 -16.95 14.07 -44.78
N THR A 12 -18.10 14.55 -44.29
CA THR A 12 -18.10 15.52 -43.18
C THR A 12 -19.11 15.17 -42.08
N TRP A 13 -19.35 13.89 -41.79
CA TRP A 13 -20.23 13.49 -40.68
C TRP A 13 -19.77 12.24 -39.92
N LEU A 14 -18.49 11.85 -40.01
CA LEU A 14 -17.94 10.66 -39.33
C LEU A 14 -17.10 10.96 -38.07
N MET A 15 -16.78 12.23 -37.78
CA MET A 15 -15.88 12.57 -36.66
C MET A 15 -16.57 12.82 -35.31
N ALA A 16 -17.89 13.04 -35.26
CA ALA A 16 -18.57 13.42 -34.01
C ALA A 16 -19.04 12.22 -33.15
N ALA A 17 -19.14 11.01 -33.71
CA ALA A 17 -19.72 9.85 -33.01
C ALA A 17 -18.72 9.06 -32.15
N PHE A 18 -17.41 9.31 -32.26
CA PHE A 18 -16.38 8.51 -31.57
C PHE A 18 -16.12 8.93 -30.12
N LEU A 19 -16.52 10.14 -29.70
CA LEU A 19 -16.25 10.66 -28.35
C LEU A 19 -17.30 10.23 -27.30
N ALA A 20 -18.39 9.56 -27.71
CA ALA A 20 -19.49 9.20 -26.81
C ALA A 20 -19.39 7.79 -26.21
N PHE A 21 -18.43 6.96 -26.63
CA PHE A 21 -18.35 5.54 -26.20
C PHE A 21 -17.27 5.24 -25.15
N PHE A 22 -16.46 6.21 -24.75
CA PHE A 22 -15.45 6.07 -23.71
C PHE A 22 -15.76 6.98 -22.51
N GLY A 23 -17.03 7.02 -22.11
CA GLY A 23 -17.41 7.50 -20.78
C GLY A 23 -16.90 6.46 -19.77
N GLU A 24 -15.63 6.58 -19.41
CA GLU A 24 -14.92 5.64 -18.56
C GLU A 24 -15.64 5.47 -17.22
N ILE A 25 -16.02 4.24 -16.91
CA ILE A 25 -16.52 3.83 -15.61
C ILE A 25 -15.31 3.73 -14.67
N THR A 26 -14.67 4.85 -14.35
CA THR A 26 -13.67 4.88 -13.26
C THR A 26 -14.41 4.99 -11.93
N MET A 27 -15.09 3.90 -11.55
CA MET A 27 -15.65 3.82 -10.20
C MET A 27 -14.48 3.82 -9.22
N ALA A 28 -14.39 4.86 -8.38
CA ALA A 28 -13.51 4.86 -7.23
C ALA A 28 -13.88 3.67 -6.35
N ARG A 29 -13.06 2.62 -6.36
CA ARG A 29 -13.27 1.43 -5.55
C ARG A 29 -12.62 1.65 -4.20
N SER A 30 -13.42 1.73 -3.15
CA SER A 30 -12.93 1.80 -1.78
C SER A 30 -12.19 0.52 -1.39
N LEU A 31 -11.10 0.67 -0.64
CA LEU A 31 -10.37 -0.44 -0.05
C LEU A 31 -11.06 -0.89 1.25
N ILE A 32 -11.02 -2.20 1.51
CA ILE A 32 -11.53 -2.77 2.76
C ILE A 32 -10.48 -2.59 3.86
N LEU A 33 -10.91 -2.07 5.00
CA LEU A 33 -10.10 -2.00 6.21
C LEU A 33 -9.96 -3.39 6.82
N THR A 34 -8.72 -3.83 7.01
CA THR A 34 -8.43 -5.09 7.71
C THR A 34 -8.68 -4.90 9.21
N PRO A 35 -9.47 -5.76 9.86
CA PRO A 35 -9.73 -5.64 11.30
C PRO A 35 -8.44 -5.96 12.11
N PRO A 36 -8.22 -5.32 13.27
CA PRO A 36 -7.02 -5.56 14.09
C PRO A 36 -6.78 -7.04 14.42
N GLU A 37 -7.84 -7.81 14.66
CA GLU A 37 -7.79 -9.23 14.99
C GLU A 37 -7.12 -10.07 13.91
N ALA A 38 -7.23 -9.64 12.64
CA ALA A 38 -6.58 -10.31 11.53
C ALA A 38 -5.08 -9.98 11.43
N LEU A 39 -4.61 -8.86 11.99
CA LEU A 39 -3.19 -8.48 11.97
C LEU A 39 -2.44 -8.88 13.24
N ALA A 40 -3.14 -9.02 14.36
CA ALA A 40 -2.55 -9.42 15.62
C ALA A 40 -1.71 -10.72 15.51
N GLY A 41 -0.69 -10.82 16.37
CA GLY A 41 0.23 -11.95 16.42
C GLY A 41 1.66 -11.58 16.04
N GLN A 42 2.45 -12.61 15.67
CA GLN A 42 3.90 -12.49 15.47
C GLN A 42 4.28 -12.11 14.04
N TRP A 43 5.30 -11.27 13.94
CA TRP A 43 5.84 -10.72 12.72
C TRP A 43 7.36 -10.62 12.81
N ARG A 44 7.99 -10.58 11.64
CA ARG A 44 9.41 -10.32 11.47
C ARG A 44 9.60 -9.07 10.63
N MET A 45 10.52 -8.23 11.07
CA MET A 45 10.92 -7.02 10.36
C MET A 45 12.38 -7.10 9.95
N TYR A 46 12.69 -6.76 8.70
CA TYR A 46 14.06 -6.75 8.18
C TYR A 46 14.19 -5.84 6.95
N PRO A 47 15.37 -5.26 6.70
CA PRO A 47 15.63 -4.52 5.47
C PRO A 47 15.69 -5.49 4.28
N GLU A 48 15.11 -5.11 3.14
CA GLU A 48 15.22 -5.87 1.90
C GLU A 48 16.69 -5.92 1.43
N GLY A 49 17.17 -7.13 1.08
CA GLY A 49 18.54 -7.37 0.64
C GLY A 49 19.24 -8.47 1.44
N ALA A 50 20.58 -8.52 1.36
CA ALA A 50 21.40 -9.60 1.93
C ALA A 50 21.77 -9.42 3.43
N ASN A 51 21.05 -8.59 4.18
CA ASN A 51 21.34 -8.40 5.60
C ASN A 51 20.67 -9.50 6.44
N PRO A 52 21.43 -10.27 7.26
CA PRO A 52 20.86 -11.31 8.11
C PRO A 52 20.06 -10.77 9.30
N GLN A 53 20.12 -9.47 9.59
CA GLN A 53 19.44 -8.91 10.77
C GLN A 53 17.91 -8.91 10.60
N VAL A 54 17.25 -9.66 11.47
CA VAL A 54 15.80 -9.71 11.62
C VAL A 54 15.46 -9.29 13.05
N CYS A 55 14.45 -8.42 13.21
CA CYS A 55 13.90 -8.07 14.52
C CYS A 55 12.50 -8.69 14.63
N GLU A 56 12.18 -9.29 15.78
CA GLU A 56 10.83 -9.77 16.06
C GLU A 56 9.90 -8.62 16.43
N LEU A 57 8.63 -8.70 16.01
CA LEU A 57 7.59 -7.74 16.34
C LEU A 57 6.29 -8.49 16.59
N GLU A 58 5.60 -8.13 17.67
CA GLU A 58 4.27 -8.67 17.95
C GLU A 58 3.24 -7.54 17.98
N LEU A 59 2.14 -7.75 17.27
CA LEU A 59 0.99 -6.85 17.23
C LEU A 59 -0.04 -7.32 18.28
N LEU A 60 -0.15 -6.60 19.40
CA LEU A 60 -1.08 -6.94 20.49
C LEU A 60 -2.43 -6.23 20.32
N LEU A 61 -3.54 -6.92 20.64
CA LEU A 61 -4.89 -6.34 20.53
C LEU A 61 -5.27 -5.40 21.69
N GLN A 62 -4.74 -5.65 22.89
CA GLN A 62 -5.11 -4.87 24.07
C GLN A 62 -4.39 -3.52 24.05
N SER A 63 -5.15 -2.45 23.78
CA SER A 63 -4.64 -1.08 23.65
C SER A 63 -3.56 -0.94 22.56
N PRO A 64 -3.88 -1.28 21.29
CA PRO A 64 -2.99 -1.82 20.25
C PRO A 64 -1.51 -1.45 20.41
N ARG A 65 -0.82 -2.25 21.23
CA ARG A 65 0.60 -2.09 21.58
C ARG A 65 1.48 -2.99 20.73
N LEU A 66 2.75 -2.65 20.71
CA LEU A 66 3.81 -3.45 20.11
C LEU A 66 4.64 -4.13 21.21
N SER A 67 5.03 -5.38 20.99
CA SER A 67 6.05 -6.12 21.75
C SER A 67 7.11 -6.72 20.81
N GLY A 68 8.12 -7.40 21.36
CA GLY A 68 9.27 -7.93 20.61
C GLY A 68 10.50 -7.02 20.68
N ASP A 69 11.32 -7.03 19.64
CA ASP A 69 12.63 -6.38 19.57
C ASP A 69 12.54 -4.89 19.19
N LEU A 70 11.76 -4.12 19.94
CA LEU A 70 11.47 -2.72 19.59
C LEU A 70 12.73 -1.81 19.57
N ALA A 71 13.78 -2.17 20.31
CA ALA A 71 15.06 -1.46 20.24
C ALA A 71 15.83 -1.75 18.93
N CYS A 72 15.75 -2.98 18.42
CA CYS A 72 16.30 -3.39 17.13
C CYS A 72 15.58 -2.64 16.00
N ILE A 73 14.25 -2.57 16.07
CA ILE A 73 13.40 -1.84 15.12
C ILE A 73 13.68 -0.33 15.14
N ALA A 74 13.90 0.25 16.32
CA ALA A 74 14.27 1.66 16.47
C ALA A 74 15.55 2.01 15.71
N GLY A 75 16.49 1.06 15.58
CA GLY A 75 17.71 1.23 14.80
C GLY A 75 17.46 1.50 13.31
N TRP A 76 16.31 1.11 12.78
CA TRP A 76 15.91 1.40 11.40
C TRP A 76 14.98 2.60 11.28
N LEU A 77 14.03 2.74 12.21
CA LEU A 77 13.00 3.78 12.17
C LEU A 77 13.46 5.13 12.75
N GLY A 78 14.52 5.14 13.56
CA GLY A 78 15.02 6.32 14.27
C GLY A 78 14.27 6.64 15.56
N GLU A 79 13.10 6.02 15.78
CA GLU A 79 12.28 6.14 16.98
C GLU A 79 11.77 4.75 17.39
N ARG A 80 11.64 4.51 18.70
CA ARG A 80 11.10 3.26 19.22
C ARG A 80 9.57 3.26 19.04
N PRO A 81 9.00 2.36 18.22
CA PRO A 81 7.56 2.28 18.08
C PRO A 81 6.93 1.65 19.32
N ALA A 82 5.70 2.07 19.63
CA ALA A 82 4.94 1.65 20.80
C ALA A 82 3.54 1.14 20.46
N ASN A 83 2.88 1.75 19.48
CA ASN A 83 1.49 1.44 19.11
C ASN A 83 1.36 1.20 17.60
N TRP A 84 0.25 0.58 17.20
CA TRP A 84 -0.04 0.29 15.80
C TRP A 84 -1.50 0.50 15.43
N GLU A 85 -1.77 0.73 14.15
CA GLU A 85 -3.14 0.86 13.63
C GLU A 85 -3.25 0.30 12.20
N PRO A 86 -4.24 -0.56 11.89
CA PRO A 86 -4.52 -0.97 10.52
C PRO A 86 -5.05 0.20 9.68
N THR A 87 -4.65 0.27 8.42
CA THR A 87 -5.28 1.13 7.41
C THR A 87 -5.82 0.29 6.25
N PRO A 88 -6.72 0.82 5.40
CA PRO A 88 -7.26 0.06 4.27
C PRO A 88 -6.20 -0.45 3.29
N ASP A 89 -5.06 0.24 3.23
CA ASP A 89 -3.92 0.00 2.36
C ASP A 89 -2.66 -0.48 3.11
N GLY A 90 -2.69 -0.66 4.43
CA GLY A 90 -1.45 -0.80 5.19
C GLY A 90 -1.58 -0.92 6.70
N LEU A 91 -0.52 -0.48 7.37
CA LEU A 91 -0.35 -0.51 8.83
C LEU A 91 0.52 0.69 9.25
N TRP A 92 0.03 1.48 10.20
CA TRP A 92 0.84 2.50 10.88
C TRP A 92 1.52 1.95 12.12
N LEU A 93 2.76 2.39 12.35
CA LEU A 93 3.42 2.32 13.65
C LEU A 93 3.58 3.73 14.23
N TYR A 94 3.28 3.87 15.51
CA TYR A 94 3.34 5.13 16.25
C TYR A 94 4.32 5.05 17.42
N GLY A 95 4.88 6.19 17.80
CA GLY A 95 5.63 6.38 19.04
C GLY A 95 4.73 6.34 20.28
N ALA A 96 5.34 6.45 21.45
CA ALA A 96 4.63 6.45 22.73
C ALA A 96 3.67 7.64 22.88
N GLU A 97 4.03 8.79 22.30
CA GLU A 97 3.24 10.03 22.32
C GLU A 97 2.16 10.08 21.22
N GLY A 98 1.96 8.99 20.46
CA GLY A 98 1.03 8.95 19.33
C GLY A 98 1.55 9.62 18.05
N THR A 99 2.83 9.96 18.00
CA THR A 99 3.52 10.46 16.79
C THR A 99 3.62 9.35 15.74
N GLY A 100 3.16 9.63 14.51
CA GLY A 100 3.28 8.67 13.41
C GLY A 100 4.73 8.50 12.99
N ILE A 101 5.29 7.29 13.14
CA ILE A 101 6.69 7.00 12.80
C ILE A 101 6.78 6.57 11.33
N VAL A 102 5.98 5.56 10.96
CA VAL A 102 6.06 4.95 9.63
C VAL A 102 4.75 4.25 9.24
N HIS A 103 4.40 4.37 7.97
CA HIS A 103 3.31 3.63 7.34
C HIS A 103 3.89 2.56 6.44
N PHE A 104 3.53 1.30 6.69
CA PHE A 104 3.85 0.20 5.80
C PHE A 104 2.67 -0.06 4.85
N ASN A 105 2.96 -0.07 3.55
CA ASN A 105 2.00 -0.40 2.52
C ASN A 105 1.83 -1.91 2.41
N ARG A 106 0.58 -2.38 2.40
CA ARG A 106 0.23 -3.78 2.21
C ARG A 106 0.54 -4.20 0.78
N GLN A 107 1.49 -5.12 0.61
CA GLN A 107 1.78 -5.73 -0.69
C GLN A 107 0.89 -6.96 -0.93
N LYS A 108 0.64 -7.74 0.12
CA LYS A 108 -0.29 -8.87 0.19
C LYS A 108 -0.66 -9.14 1.66
N ALA A 109 -1.56 -10.09 1.92
CA ALA A 109 -2.12 -10.34 3.26
C ALA A 109 -1.08 -10.38 4.40
N ASP A 110 0.06 -11.02 4.17
CA ASP A 110 1.09 -11.26 5.19
C ASP A 110 2.43 -10.58 4.90
N ARG A 111 2.42 -9.54 4.05
CA ARG A 111 3.64 -8.77 3.71
C ARG A 111 3.33 -7.31 3.47
N TYR A 112 4.03 -6.47 4.23
CA TYR A 112 3.95 -5.04 4.19
C TYR A 112 5.34 -4.44 3.99
N GLU A 113 5.42 -3.29 3.33
CA GLU A 113 6.69 -2.67 2.96
C GLU A 113 6.64 -1.16 3.07
N VAL A 114 7.80 -0.58 3.39
CA VAL A 114 8.02 0.87 3.34
C VAL A 114 9.40 1.18 2.79
N ARG A 115 9.47 2.21 1.94
CA ARG A 115 10.75 2.80 1.53
C ARG A 115 11.08 3.95 2.48
N LEU A 116 12.16 3.78 3.24
CA LEU A 116 12.67 4.79 4.17
C LEU A 116 13.29 5.97 3.40
N LYS A 117 13.46 7.11 4.09
CA LYS A 117 14.07 8.33 3.51
C LYS A 117 15.48 8.10 2.96
N ASN A 118 16.21 7.13 3.50
CA ASN A 118 17.55 6.74 3.03
C ASN A 118 17.52 5.77 1.82
N GLY A 119 16.35 5.51 1.24
CA GLY A 119 16.16 4.64 0.08
C GLY A 119 16.05 3.15 0.40
N LYS A 120 16.37 2.71 1.62
CA LYS A 120 16.23 1.30 2.02
C LYS A 120 14.75 0.91 2.09
N VAL A 121 14.44 -0.30 1.64
CA VAL A 121 13.12 -0.90 1.83
C VAL A 121 13.14 -1.71 3.11
N LEU A 122 12.16 -1.51 3.97
CA LEU A 122 11.93 -2.27 5.18
C LEU A 122 10.69 -3.14 4.97
N VAL A 123 10.85 -4.44 5.23
CA VAL A 123 9.81 -5.45 5.02
C VAL A 123 9.32 -5.92 6.38
N LEU A 124 7.99 -6.00 6.52
CA LEU A 124 7.29 -6.60 7.63
C LEU A 124 6.51 -7.81 7.11
N VAL A 125 6.85 -9.00 7.57
CA VAL A 125 6.19 -10.26 7.16
C VAL A 125 5.64 -11.00 8.36
N ARG A 126 4.50 -11.68 8.18
CA ARG A 126 3.95 -12.50 9.24
C ARG A 126 4.94 -13.61 9.56
N ASP A 127 5.17 -13.84 10.84
CA ASP A 127 5.88 -15.01 11.27
C ASP A 127 4.89 -16.18 11.26
N MET A 128 4.86 -16.92 10.14
CA MET A 128 4.11 -18.16 10.07
C MET A 128 4.90 -19.24 10.82
N PRO A 129 4.34 -19.86 11.87
CA PRO A 129 4.89 -21.10 12.40
C PRO A 129 4.80 -22.25 11.37
#